data_AF-A0A2G5SEX1-F1
#
_entry.id   AF-A0A2G5SEX1-F1
#
_cell.length_a   1.000
_cell.length_b   1.000
_cell.length_c   1.000
_cell.angle_alpha   90.00
_cell.angle_beta   90.00
_cell.angle_gamma   90.00
#
_symmetry.space_group_name_H-M   'P 1'
#
loop_
_entity.id
_entity.type
_entity.pdbx_description
1 polymer ?
#
loop_
_entity_poly.entity_id
_entity_poly.type
_entity_poly.pdbx_seq_one_letter_code
_entity_poly.pdbx_strand_id
1 'polypeptide(L)'
;MASHPTTIAAPIDQVPLVVARLHSVYVEGEYMDFLLNDAHQTSGLVLLITNQMAPVLHIFGLDAPTINMPLEDLLNYVNELNAMVSTLHRNWPNYSFGDLSLDHCTTKTLLAILEVSKTCADISSLRGGATGAKVFGNLSERQMAATCKDLNIGEKDRFIDIGCGYGQLMCAVAALTQAELSTGIEYQNHIYNAGVLHLEFFQRLMKFFGKRHGKITIKYGDVTEEDNHSMVTNSTFIFANNIAFRDLNEHLKSIFQKCQESTHME
;
A
#
# COMPACT_ATOMS: atom_id res chain seq x y z
N MET A 1 -6.13 -44.28 45.19
CA MET A 1 -6.81 -43.78 43.98
C MET A 1 -6.99 -42.28 44.16
N ALA A 2 -6.14 -41.47 43.53
CA ALA A 2 -6.23 -40.02 43.58
C ALA A 2 -6.95 -39.53 42.33
N SER A 3 -8.06 -38.82 42.52
CA SER A 3 -8.85 -38.19 41.46
C SER A 3 -8.20 -36.86 41.07
N HIS A 4 -7.74 -36.74 39.82
CA HIS A 4 -7.39 -35.43 39.24
C HIS A 4 -8.66 -34.67 38.82
N PRO A 5 -8.77 -33.36 39.08
CA PRO A 5 -9.82 -32.55 38.51
C PRO A 5 -9.43 -32.18 37.06
N THR A 6 -10.26 -32.58 36.11
CA THR A 6 -10.17 -32.12 34.73
C THR A 6 -10.71 -30.70 34.65
N THR A 7 -9.84 -29.71 34.57
CA THR A 7 -10.24 -28.33 34.26
C THR A 7 -10.63 -28.27 32.78
N ILE A 8 -11.93 -28.24 32.51
CA ILE A 8 -12.46 -27.91 31.19
C ILE A 8 -12.27 -26.40 31.02
N ALA A 9 -11.35 -26.01 30.13
CA ALA A 9 -11.21 -24.61 29.74
C ALA A 9 -12.53 -24.14 29.10
N ALA A 10 -13.07 -23.03 29.60
CA ALA A 10 -14.24 -22.39 29.00
C ALA A 10 -13.92 -22.01 27.53
N PRO A 11 -14.88 -22.11 26.61
CA PRO A 11 -14.68 -21.67 25.24
C PRO A 11 -14.36 -20.17 25.25
N ILE A 12 -13.29 -19.79 24.56
CA ILE A 12 -12.96 -18.39 24.30
C ILE A 12 -14.09 -17.88 23.40
N ASP A 13 -14.98 -17.05 23.93
CA ASP A 13 -15.99 -16.36 23.14
C ASP A 13 -15.26 -15.55 22.06
N GLN A 14 -15.35 -16.01 20.80
CA GLN A 14 -14.82 -15.25 19.67
C GLN A 14 -15.68 -14.01 19.51
N VAL A 15 -15.09 -12.84 19.80
CA VAL A 15 -15.72 -11.55 19.50
C VAL A 15 -16.10 -11.55 18.01
N PRO A 16 -17.37 -11.30 17.65
CA PRO A 16 -17.79 -11.32 16.26
C PRO A 16 -17.00 -10.26 15.47
N LEU A 17 -16.49 -10.67 14.31
CA LEU A 17 -15.82 -9.76 13.38
C LEU A 17 -16.85 -8.77 12.83
N VAL A 18 -16.60 -7.48 13.08
CA VAL A 18 -17.40 -6.39 12.55
C VAL A 18 -16.69 -5.80 11.35
N VAL A 19 -17.38 -5.83 10.20
CA VAL A 19 -16.86 -5.38 8.92
C VAL A 19 -17.67 -4.17 8.44
N ALA A 20 -16.99 -3.06 8.19
CA ALA A 20 -17.56 -1.92 7.48
C ALA A 20 -17.22 -2.03 5.99
N ARG A 21 -18.23 -2.17 5.15
CA ARG A 21 -18.09 -2.08 3.69
C ARG A 21 -18.29 -0.64 3.26
N LEU A 22 -17.27 -0.01 2.71
CA LEU A 22 -17.38 1.34 2.13
C LEU A 22 -17.45 1.24 0.61
N HIS A 23 -18.48 1.80 0.00
CA HIS A 23 -18.64 1.88 -1.44
C HIS A 23 -17.86 3.06 -2.02
N SER A 24 -17.24 2.84 -3.19
CA SER A 24 -16.51 3.89 -3.89
C SER A 24 -17.48 4.88 -4.50
N VAL A 25 -17.22 6.16 -4.23
CA VAL A 25 -17.86 7.27 -4.95
C VAL A 25 -17.20 7.53 -6.31
N TYR A 26 -16.00 6.98 -6.54
CA TYR A 26 -15.20 7.22 -7.75
C TYR A 26 -15.48 6.20 -8.84
N VAL A 27 -15.83 4.97 -8.45
CA VAL A 27 -16.11 3.87 -9.36
C VAL A 27 -17.37 3.14 -8.90
N GLU A 28 -18.43 3.20 -9.70
CA GLU A 28 -19.68 2.51 -9.39
C GLU A 28 -19.47 0.99 -9.31
N GLY A 29 -20.00 0.37 -8.26
CA GLY A 29 -19.88 -1.07 -8.01
C GLY A 29 -18.63 -1.50 -7.24
N GLU A 30 -17.59 -0.66 -7.16
CA GLU A 30 -16.40 -0.95 -6.35
C GLU A 30 -16.62 -0.62 -4.88
N TYR A 31 -15.96 -1.38 -4.00
CA TYR A 31 -16.04 -1.21 -2.56
C TYR A 31 -14.77 -1.71 -1.86
N MET A 32 -14.63 -1.34 -0.59
CA MET A 32 -13.55 -1.83 0.26
C MET A 32 -14.08 -2.15 1.66
N ASP A 33 -13.82 -3.38 2.11
CA ASP A 33 -14.15 -3.85 3.45
C ASP A 33 -13.02 -3.54 4.45
N PHE A 34 -13.39 -3.03 5.62
CA PHE A 34 -12.49 -2.73 6.74
C PHE A 34 -12.96 -3.47 7.99
N LEU A 35 -12.02 -4.11 8.71
CA LEU A 35 -12.31 -4.74 10.00
C LEU A 35 -12.33 -3.69 11.10
N LEU A 36 -13.49 -3.43 11.70
CA LEU A 36 -13.62 -2.40 12.74
C LEU A 36 -13.07 -2.84 14.11
N ASN A 37 -12.85 -4.15 14.31
CA ASN A 37 -12.15 -4.65 15.49
C ASN A 37 -10.62 -4.45 15.39
N ASP A 38 -10.11 -4.11 14.20
CA ASP A 38 -8.70 -3.78 13.95
C ASP A 38 -8.54 -2.25 14.00
N ALA A 39 -7.74 -1.76 14.94
CA ALA A 39 -7.55 -0.32 15.15
C ALA A 39 -6.87 0.38 13.97
N HIS A 40 -6.00 -0.32 13.23
CA HIS A 40 -5.27 0.22 12.10
C HIS A 40 -6.16 0.34 10.87
N GLN A 41 -6.99 -0.67 10.62
CA GLN A 41 -8.02 -0.61 9.57
C GLN A 41 -9.10 0.42 9.88
N THR A 42 -9.51 0.52 11.15
CA THR A 42 -10.44 1.58 11.61
C THR A 42 -9.85 2.97 11.37
N SER A 43 -8.58 3.15 11.71
CA SER A 43 -7.85 4.41 11.45
C SER A 43 -7.77 4.71 9.95
N GLY A 44 -7.48 3.70 9.13
CA GLY A 44 -7.41 3.85 7.68
C GLY A 44 -8.76 4.17 7.04
N LEU A 45 -9.85 3.55 7.51
CA LEU A 45 -11.22 3.87 7.11
C LEU A 45 -11.57 5.33 7.42
N VAL A 46 -11.35 5.76 8.66
CA VAL A 46 -11.62 7.14 9.10
C VAL A 46 -10.77 8.12 8.27
N LEU A 47 -9.48 7.83 8.07
CA LEU A 47 -8.59 8.65 7.26
C LEU A 47 -9.08 8.77 5.81
N LEU A 48 -9.50 7.66 5.19
CA LEU A 48 -10.00 7.64 3.82
C LEU A 48 -11.29 8.46 3.68
N ILE A 49 -12.25 8.29 4.60
CA ILE A 49 -13.51 9.04 4.56
C ILE A 49 -13.23 10.54 4.78
N THR A 50 -12.50 10.88 5.84
CA THR A 50 -12.27 12.27 6.25
C THR A 50 -11.46 13.05 5.23
N ASN A 51 -10.44 12.45 4.63
CA ASN A 51 -9.54 13.20 3.73
C ASN A 51 -9.89 13.01 2.25
N GLN A 52 -10.21 11.79 1.83
CA GLN A 52 -10.40 11.51 0.41
C GLN A 52 -11.86 11.71 0.00
N MET A 53 -12.83 11.35 0.86
CA MET A 53 -14.25 11.56 0.59
C MET A 53 -14.81 12.88 1.13
N ALA A 54 -13.96 13.80 1.60
CA ALA A 54 -14.38 15.11 2.10
C ALA A 54 -15.33 15.89 1.16
N PRO A 55 -15.15 15.89 -0.18
CA PRO A 55 -16.10 16.54 -1.06
C PRO A 55 -17.51 15.94 -0.99
N VAL A 56 -17.63 14.61 -0.82
CA VAL A 56 -18.92 13.92 -0.65
C VAL A 56 -19.58 14.36 0.65
N LEU A 57 -18.83 14.39 1.74
CA LEU A 57 -19.33 14.84 3.03
C LEU A 57 -19.86 16.27 2.94
N HIS A 58 -19.13 17.16 2.25
CA HIS A 58 -19.55 18.54 2.03
C HIS A 58 -20.83 18.65 1.20
N ILE A 59 -20.98 17.86 0.13
CA ILE A 59 -22.19 17.84 -0.71
C ILE A 59 -23.44 17.50 0.11
N PHE A 60 -23.32 16.55 1.04
CA PHE A 60 -24.44 16.07 1.85
C PHE A 60 -24.54 16.73 3.23
N GLY A 61 -23.65 17.66 3.56
CA GLY A 61 -23.63 18.35 4.85
C GLY A 61 -23.33 17.43 6.04
N LEU A 62 -22.53 16.38 5.82
CA LEU A 62 -22.11 15.45 6.87
C LEU A 62 -20.83 15.93 7.55
N ASP A 63 -20.78 15.76 8.87
CA ASP A 63 -19.53 15.86 9.62
C ASP A 63 -18.65 14.63 9.36
N ALA A 64 -17.33 14.83 9.38
CA ALA A 64 -16.37 13.74 9.22
C ALA A 64 -16.36 12.81 10.45
N PRO A 65 -16.20 11.48 10.26
CA PRO A 65 -16.08 10.56 11.38
C PRO A 65 -14.75 10.77 12.11
N THR A 66 -14.68 10.30 13.36
CA THR A 66 -13.47 10.39 14.17
C THR A 66 -13.03 9.00 14.64
N ILE A 67 -11.75 8.85 14.94
CA ILE A 67 -11.19 7.57 15.42
C ILE A 67 -11.76 7.13 16.78
N ASN A 68 -12.29 8.06 17.56
CA ASN A 68 -12.89 7.78 18.88
C ASN A 68 -14.40 7.48 18.78
N MET A 69 -14.97 7.49 17.57
CA MET A 69 -16.36 7.14 17.36
C MET A 69 -16.61 5.69 17.80
N PRO A 70 -17.66 5.42 18.59
CA PRO A 70 -18.02 4.05 18.93
C PRO A 70 -18.19 3.18 17.69
N LEU A 71 -17.81 1.91 17.78
CA LEU A 71 -17.79 1.00 16.63
C LEU A 71 -19.16 0.87 15.94
N GLU A 72 -20.25 0.78 16.71
CA GLU A 72 -21.61 0.72 16.18
C GLU A 72 -21.98 2.01 15.43
N ASP A 73 -21.60 3.17 15.98
CA ASP A 73 -21.87 4.48 15.36
C ASP A 73 -21.07 4.63 14.06
N LEU A 74 -19.81 4.19 14.04
CA LEU A 74 -18.98 4.22 12.83
C LEU A 74 -19.54 3.30 11.74
N LEU A 75 -20.03 2.12 12.11
CA LEU A 75 -20.69 1.21 11.16
C LEU A 75 -21.96 1.84 10.58
N ASN A 76 -22.80 2.43 11.43
CA ASN A 76 -24.02 3.14 10.99
C ASN A 76 -23.69 4.32 10.08
N TYR A 77 -22.66 5.09 10.42
CA TYR A 77 -22.16 6.20 9.60
C TYR A 77 -21.76 5.73 8.19
N VAL A 78 -20.99 4.64 8.09
CA VAL A 78 -20.58 4.07 6.80
C VAL A 78 -21.79 3.61 5.98
N ASN A 79 -22.78 2.99 6.62
CA ASN A 79 -24.01 2.57 5.95
C ASN A 79 -24.82 3.76 5.40
N GLU A 80 -24.91 4.85 6.16
CA GLU A 80 -25.55 6.08 5.71
C GLU A 80 -24.78 6.72 4.54
N LEU A 81 -23.45 6.82 4.65
CA LEU A 81 -22.59 7.34 3.59
C LEU A 81 -22.74 6.51 2.30
N ASN A 82 -22.84 5.18 2.38
CA ASN A 82 -23.06 4.32 1.22
C ASN A 82 -24.40 4.61 0.51
N ALA A 83 -25.46 4.91 1.25
CA ALA A 83 -26.75 5.29 0.67
C ALA A 83 -26.65 6.64 -0.08
N MET A 84 -25.85 7.57 0.44
CA MET A 84 -25.57 8.84 -0.22
C MET A 84 -24.70 8.67 -1.47
N VAL A 85 -23.65 7.85 -1.41
CA VAL A 85 -22.83 7.48 -2.58
C VAL A 85 -23.70 6.87 -3.68
N SER A 86 -24.61 5.96 -3.31
CA SER A 86 -25.56 5.36 -4.27
C SER A 86 -26.49 6.39 -4.91
N THR A 87 -26.87 7.42 -4.16
CA THR A 87 -27.68 8.54 -4.68
C THR A 87 -26.87 9.43 -5.61
N LEU A 88 -25.59 9.66 -5.32
CA LEU A 88 -24.67 10.44 -6.16
C LEU A 88 -24.45 9.74 -7.51
N HIS A 89 -24.16 8.45 -7.52
CA HIS A 89 -24.01 7.68 -8.78
C HIS A 89 -25.27 7.74 -9.65
N ARG A 90 -26.44 7.59 -9.04
CA ARG A 90 -27.73 7.64 -9.77
C ARG A 90 -28.05 9.01 -10.36
N ASN A 91 -27.80 10.07 -9.59
CA ASN A 91 -28.25 11.42 -9.96
C ASN A 91 -27.18 12.21 -10.74
N TRP A 92 -25.90 11.96 -10.47
CA TRP A 92 -24.76 12.66 -11.05
C TRP A 92 -23.64 11.68 -11.46
N PRO A 93 -23.90 10.77 -12.41
CA PRO A 93 -22.94 9.72 -12.80
C PRO A 93 -21.62 10.26 -13.38
N ASN A 94 -21.59 11.51 -13.81
CA ASN A 94 -20.40 12.17 -14.37
C ASN A 94 -19.78 13.21 -13.42
N TYR A 95 -20.12 13.19 -12.13
CA TYR A 95 -19.54 14.11 -11.16
C TYR A 95 -18.03 13.84 -11.03
N SER A 96 -17.22 14.90 -11.15
CA SER A 96 -15.76 14.79 -11.04
C SER A 96 -15.27 15.26 -9.67
N PHE A 97 -14.46 14.44 -9.02
CA PHE A 97 -13.74 14.73 -7.79
C PHE A 97 -12.29 15.19 -8.06
N GLY A 98 -12.06 15.86 -9.20
CA GLY A 98 -10.74 16.33 -9.62
C GLY A 98 -9.77 15.19 -9.89
N ASP A 99 -8.52 15.32 -9.43
CA ASP A 99 -7.46 14.32 -9.63
C ASP A 99 -7.86 12.90 -9.17
N LEU A 100 -8.72 12.77 -8.17
CA LEU A 100 -9.19 11.47 -7.68
C LEU A 100 -10.05 10.73 -8.72
N SER A 101 -10.73 11.45 -9.62
CA SER A 101 -11.51 10.86 -10.72
C SER A 101 -10.69 10.50 -11.95
N LEU A 102 -9.39 10.80 -12.00
CA LEU A 102 -8.53 10.36 -13.10
C LEU A 102 -8.32 8.84 -13.05
N ASP A 103 -8.15 8.19 -14.19
CA ASP A 103 -7.85 6.76 -14.27
C ASP A 103 -6.38 6.42 -13.93
N HIS A 104 -5.54 7.44 -13.71
CA HIS A 104 -4.14 7.32 -13.35
C HIS A 104 -3.85 8.13 -12.07
N CYS A 105 -2.70 7.86 -11.47
CA CYS A 105 -2.25 8.60 -10.30
C CYS A 105 -1.47 9.85 -10.68
N THR A 106 -1.81 10.98 -10.06
CA THR A 106 -0.84 12.06 -9.86
C THR A 106 0.03 11.73 -8.65
N THR A 107 1.15 12.42 -8.45
CA THR A 107 1.94 12.26 -7.22
C THR A 107 1.10 12.55 -5.97
N LYS A 108 0.15 13.49 -6.05
CA LYS A 108 -0.74 13.82 -4.94
C LYS A 108 -1.67 12.66 -4.60
N THR A 109 -2.34 12.08 -5.60
CA THR A 109 -3.27 10.96 -5.36
C THR A 109 -2.54 9.70 -4.93
N LEU A 110 -1.35 9.43 -5.47
CA LEU A 110 -0.49 8.34 -5.03
C LEU A 110 -0.17 8.46 -3.54
N LEU A 111 0.29 9.63 -3.09
CA LEU A 111 0.67 9.83 -1.70
C LEU A 111 -0.52 9.66 -0.75
N ALA A 112 -1.70 10.13 -1.16
CA ALA A 112 -2.94 9.93 -0.41
C ALA A 112 -3.31 8.44 -0.27
N ILE A 113 -3.21 7.68 -1.37
CA ILE A 113 -3.48 6.23 -1.37
C ILE A 113 -2.47 5.50 -0.49
N LEU A 114 -1.18 5.84 -0.62
CA LEU A 114 -0.10 5.26 0.19
C LEU A 114 -0.26 5.57 1.68
N GLU A 115 -0.77 6.75 2.04
CA GLU A 115 -1.03 7.09 3.43
C GLU A 115 -2.08 6.15 4.04
N VAL A 116 -3.20 5.96 3.35
CA VAL A 116 -4.25 5.03 3.80
C VAL A 116 -3.74 3.59 3.85
N SER A 117 -3.04 3.11 2.82
CA SER A 117 -2.54 1.71 2.81
C SER A 117 -1.54 1.46 3.93
N LYS A 118 -0.62 2.41 4.19
CA LYS A 118 0.36 2.30 5.28
C LYS A 118 -0.30 2.33 6.66
N THR A 119 -1.34 3.15 6.83
CA THR A 119 -2.11 3.20 8.07
C THR A 119 -2.84 1.87 8.31
N CYS A 120 -3.53 1.33 7.30
CA CYS A 120 -4.21 0.04 7.42
C CYS A 120 -3.25 -1.12 7.72
N ALA A 121 -2.04 -1.08 7.16
CA ALA A 121 -1.03 -2.13 7.33
C ALA A 121 -0.10 -1.92 8.55
N ASP A 122 -0.37 -0.92 9.39
CA ASP A 122 0.46 -0.54 10.55
C ASP A 122 1.96 -0.39 10.25
N ILE A 123 2.30 0.25 9.11
CA ILE A 123 3.70 0.45 8.75
C ILE A 123 4.42 1.38 9.75
N SER A 124 3.69 2.22 10.47
CA SER A 124 4.23 3.10 11.51
C SER A 124 4.94 2.36 12.63
N SER A 125 4.47 1.19 13.05
CA SER A 125 5.09 0.44 14.15
C SER A 125 6.50 -0.05 13.81
N LEU A 126 6.82 -0.19 12.52
CA LEU A 126 8.13 -0.60 12.03
C LEU A 126 9.19 0.52 12.08
N ARG A 127 8.78 1.78 12.27
CA ARG A 127 9.69 2.95 12.27
C ARG A 127 10.55 3.06 13.54
N GLY A 128 10.25 2.29 14.60
CA GLY A 128 10.90 2.38 15.92
C GLY A 128 12.20 1.60 16.11
N GLY A 129 12.60 0.74 15.17
CA GLY A 129 13.89 0.04 15.24
C GLY A 129 15.05 0.91 14.73
N ALA A 130 16.29 0.58 15.09
CA ALA A 130 17.51 1.13 14.49
C ALA A 130 17.57 0.99 12.94
N THR A 131 16.59 0.32 12.36
CA THR A 131 16.33 0.10 10.93
C THR A 131 15.40 1.17 10.31
N GLY A 132 14.46 1.75 11.04
CA GLY A 132 13.41 2.64 10.50
C GLY A 132 13.90 3.96 9.89
N ALA A 133 14.99 4.52 10.41
CA ALA A 133 15.61 5.76 9.92
C ALA A 133 16.98 5.56 9.25
N LYS A 134 17.58 4.37 9.38
CA LYS A 134 18.92 4.04 8.85
C LYS A 134 18.89 3.06 7.67
N VAL A 135 17.84 2.26 7.50
CA VAL A 135 17.66 1.29 6.40
C VAL A 135 16.73 1.80 5.31
N PHE A 136 15.87 2.79 5.60
CA PHE A 136 15.05 3.50 4.62
C PHE A 136 15.74 4.81 4.22
N GLY A 137 16.82 4.68 3.46
CA GLY A 137 17.64 5.80 3.01
C GLY A 137 16.83 6.77 2.15
N ASN A 138 16.74 8.01 2.63
CA ASN A 138 16.65 9.32 1.97
C ASN A 138 15.85 9.55 0.65
N LEU A 139 15.26 8.54 0.00
CA LEU A 139 14.45 8.68 -1.20
C LEU A 139 12.97 8.56 -0.86
N SER A 140 12.30 9.69 -0.85
CA SER A 140 10.85 9.80 -0.77
C SER A 140 10.18 9.41 -2.09
N GLU A 141 8.89 9.10 -2.04
CA GLU A 141 8.07 8.82 -3.22
C GLU A 141 8.02 10.01 -4.19
N ARG A 142 8.18 11.24 -3.67
CA ARG A 142 8.28 12.45 -4.51
C ARG A 142 9.59 12.49 -5.28
N GLN A 143 10.70 12.10 -4.65
CA GLN A 143 11.99 12.02 -5.34
C GLN A 143 11.95 10.87 -6.36
N MET A 144 11.40 9.71 -6.00
CA MET A 144 11.22 8.60 -6.94
C MET A 144 10.35 9.01 -8.15
N ALA A 145 9.27 9.78 -7.93
CA ALA A 145 8.46 10.33 -9.01
C ALA A 145 9.26 11.25 -9.95
N ALA A 146 10.16 12.07 -9.40
CA ALA A 146 11.06 12.91 -10.20
C ALA A 146 12.07 12.06 -10.99
N THR A 147 12.72 11.09 -10.34
CA THR A 147 13.63 10.15 -10.99
C THR A 147 12.96 9.39 -12.14
N CYS A 148 11.75 8.86 -11.93
CA CYS A 148 11.01 8.16 -12.99
C CYS A 148 10.74 9.06 -14.20
N LYS A 149 10.45 10.34 -13.95
CA LYS A 149 10.23 11.32 -15.02
C LYS A 149 11.53 11.64 -15.76
N ASP A 150 12.63 11.83 -15.04
CA ASP A 150 13.93 12.17 -15.61
C ASP A 150 14.51 11.02 -16.44
N LEU A 151 14.30 9.77 -15.99
CA LEU A 151 14.69 8.56 -16.70
C LEU A 151 13.66 8.09 -17.73
N ASN A 152 12.51 8.77 -17.86
CA ASN A 152 11.41 8.43 -18.76
C ASN A 152 10.94 6.97 -18.62
N ILE A 153 10.81 6.50 -17.38
CA ILE A 153 10.30 5.16 -17.05
C ILE A 153 8.83 5.05 -17.48
N GLY A 154 8.48 3.95 -18.15
CA GLY A 154 7.12 3.70 -18.65
C GLY A 154 6.75 2.23 -18.78
N GLU A 155 5.69 1.93 -19.53
CA GLU A 155 5.03 0.61 -19.59
C GLU A 155 5.92 -0.57 -20.05
N LYS A 156 7.08 -0.31 -20.64
CA LYS A 156 8.05 -1.34 -21.08
C LYS A 156 9.13 -1.62 -20.03
N ASP A 157 9.21 -0.78 -19.00
CA ASP A 157 10.25 -0.87 -18.01
C ASP A 157 9.93 -1.88 -16.93
N ARG A 158 10.99 -2.48 -16.40
CA ARG A 158 10.93 -3.46 -15.33
C ARG A 158 11.75 -2.91 -14.18
N PHE A 159 11.08 -2.60 -13.09
CA PHE A 159 11.66 -2.01 -11.90
C PHE A 159 11.94 -3.07 -10.83
N ILE A 160 13.07 -2.95 -10.14
CA ILE A 160 13.36 -3.69 -8.91
C ILE A 160 13.89 -2.78 -7.80
N ASP A 161 13.32 -2.93 -6.61
CA ASP A 161 13.74 -2.31 -5.35
C ASP A 161 14.40 -3.37 -4.46
N ILE A 162 15.72 -3.26 -4.28
CA ILE A 162 16.54 -4.19 -3.49
C ILE A 162 16.57 -3.71 -2.03
N GLY A 163 16.08 -4.54 -1.11
CA GLY A 163 15.81 -4.11 0.26
C GLY A 163 14.61 -3.17 0.30
N CYS A 164 13.53 -3.57 -0.36
CA CYS A 164 12.36 -2.72 -0.60
C CYS A 164 11.63 -2.32 0.69
N GLY A 165 11.97 -2.94 1.81
CA GLY A 165 11.24 -2.81 3.06
C GLY A 165 9.76 -3.14 2.85
N TYR A 166 8.88 -2.20 3.20
CA TYR A 166 7.43 -2.36 3.02
C TYR A 166 6.93 -1.94 1.61
N GLY A 167 7.83 -1.72 0.64
CA GLY A 167 7.48 -1.67 -0.78
C GLY A 167 6.85 -0.36 -1.27
N GLN A 168 7.03 0.75 -0.56
CA GLN A 168 6.43 2.03 -0.97
C GLN A 168 6.94 2.54 -2.34
N LEU A 169 8.22 2.28 -2.68
CA LEU A 169 8.81 2.74 -3.94
C LEU A 169 8.33 1.90 -5.12
N MET A 170 8.24 0.58 -4.98
CA MET A 170 7.64 -0.28 -6.03
C MET A 170 6.18 0.12 -6.32
N CYS A 171 5.40 0.47 -5.30
CA CYS A 171 4.03 0.97 -5.50
C CYS A 171 4.03 2.31 -6.24
N ALA A 172 4.95 3.21 -5.90
CA ALA A 172 5.08 4.51 -6.54
C ALA A 172 5.45 4.39 -8.03
N VAL A 173 6.47 3.60 -8.36
CA VAL A 173 6.90 3.37 -9.74
C VAL A 173 5.75 2.79 -10.56
N ALA A 174 5.13 1.70 -10.09
CA ALA A 174 4.03 1.06 -10.82
C ALA A 174 2.83 1.99 -11.05
N ALA A 175 2.46 2.81 -10.08
CA ALA A 175 1.29 3.68 -10.18
C ALA A 175 1.51 4.94 -11.02
N LEU A 176 2.74 5.47 -11.05
CA LEU A 176 3.06 6.70 -11.80
C LEU A 176 3.48 6.43 -13.23
N THR A 177 4.10 5.29 -13.50
CA THR A 177 4.71 4.98 -14.81
C THR A 177 3.98 3.87 -15.57
N GLN A 178 3.16 3.09 -14.86
CA GLN A 178 2.58 1.85 -15.38
C GLN A 178 3.62 0.84 -15.88
N ALA A 179 4.84 0.87 -15.31
CA ALA A 179 5.91 -0.09 -15.59
C ALA A 179 5.41 -1.53 -15.70
N GLU A 180 5.92 -2.29 -16.66
CA GLU A 180 5.48 -3.65 -16.98
C GLU A 180 5.43 -4.52 -15.71
N LEU A 181 6.47 -4.38 -14.89
CA LEU A 181 6.61 -5.04 -13.60
C LEU A 181 7.42 -4.15 -12.65
N SER A 182 6.92 -3.95 -11.44
CA SER A 182 7.65 -3.35 -10.32
C SER A 182 7.79 -4.39 -9.20
N THR A 183 9.03 -4.74 -8.88
CA THR A 183 9.33 -5.80 -7.92
C THR A 183 10.06 -5.27 -6.71
N GLY A 184 9.71 -5.75 -5.52
CA GLY A 184 10.52 -5.57 -4.31
C GLY A 184 11.09 -6.90 -3.82
N ILE A 185 12.33 -6.89 -3.30
CA ILE A 185 12.90 -8.02 -2.55
C ILE A 185 13.31 -7.57 -1.15
N GLU A 186 12.88 -8.32 -0.13
CA GLU A 186 13.18 -8.05 1.28
C GLU A 186 13.56 -9.34 2.01
N TYR A 187 14.65 -9.29 2.79
CA TYR A 187 15.22 -10.45 3.48
C TYR A 187 14.73 -10.59 4.93
N GLN A 188 14.23 -9.51 5.53
CA GLN A 188 13.69 -9.53 6.89
C GLN A 188 12.22 -9.95 6.86
N ASN A 189 11.93 -11.16 7.36
CA ASN A 189 10.60 -11.77 7.29
C ASN A 189 9.49 -10.86 7.86
N HIS A 190 9.72 -10.21 9.00
CA HIS A 190 8.72 -9.31 9.60
C HIS A 190 8.44 -8.06 8.75
N ILE A 191 9.45 -7.52 8.05
CA ILE A 191 9.28 -6.38 7.15
C ILE A 191 8.61 -6.82 5.85
N TYR A 192 9.01 -7.96 5.31
CA TYR A 192 8.37 -8.57 4.14
C TYR A 192 6.88 -8.80 4.37
N ASN A 193 6.48 -9.40 5.49
CA ASN A 193 5.07 -9.65 5.81
C ASN A 193 4.26 -8.36 5.90
N ALA A 194 4.83 -7.29 6.47
CA ALA A 194 4.20 -5.99 6.48
C ALA A 194 4.10 -5.37 5.07
N GLY A 195 5.12 -5.56 4.23
CA GLY A 195 5.10 -5.16 2.82
C GLY A 195 4.03 -5.89 2.00
N VAL A 196 3.80 -7.18 2.25
CA VAL A 196 2.70 -7.95 1.63
C VAL A 196 1.35 -7.36 2.01
N LEU A 197 1.11 -7.10 3.30
CA LEU A 197 -0.14 -6.53 3.78
C LEU A 197 -0.35 -5.11 3.23
N HIS A 198 0.70 -4.28 3.23
CA HIS A 198 0.68 -2.95 2.63
C HIS A 198 0.34 -2.99 1.14
N LEU A 199 0.93 -3.91 0.38
CA LEU A 199 0.64 -4.09 -1.04
C LEU A 199 -0.82 -4.51 -1.27
N GLU A 200 -1.37 -5.39 -0.43
CA GLU A 200 -2.78 -5.80 -0.52
C GLU A 200 -3.72 -4.60 -0.36
N PHE A 201 -3.53 -3.80 0.69
CA PHE A 201 -4.32 -2.58 0.89
C PHE A 201 -4.14 -1.58 -0.24
N PHE A 202 -2.90 -1.38 -0.70
CA PHE A 202 -2.60 -0.50 -1.82
C PHE A 202 -3.38 -0.92 -3.09
N GLN A 203 -3.33 -2.20 -3.48
CA GLN A 203 -4.03 -2.70 -4.66
C GLN A 203 -5.56 -2.59 -4.53
N ARG A 204 -6.11 -2.84 -3.33
CA ARG A 204 -7.54 -2.66 -3.06
C ARG A 204 -7.95 -1.19 -3.17
N LEU A 205 -7.13 -0.27 -2.69
CA LEU A 205 -7.35 1.17 -2.82
C LEU A 205 -7.23 1.62 -4.29
N MET A 206 -6.27 1.11 -5.05
CA MET A 206 -6.17 1.43 -6.48
C MET A 206 -7.45 1.05 -7.23
N LYS A 207 -8.05 -0.11 -6.92
CA LYS A 207 -9.38 -0.48 -7.46
C LYS A 207 -10.48 0.45 -6.97
N PHE A 208 -10.54 0.71 -5.67
CA PHE A 208 -11.51 1.62 -5.07
C PHE A 208 -11.51 3.01 -5.73
N PHE A 209 -10.33 3.56 -6.03
CA PHE A 209 -10.19 4.87 -6.69
C PHE A 209 -10.19 4.81 -8.23
N GLY A 210 -10.32 3.62 -8.83
CA GLY A 210 -10.29 3.46 -10.30
C GLY A 210 -8.95 3.75 -10.95
N LYS A 211 -7.85 3.55 -10.24
CA LYS A 211 -6.48 3.89 -10.68
C LYS A 211 -5.80 2.70 -11.36
N ARG A 212 -5.28 2.93 -12.57
CA ARG A 212 -4.39 2.02 -13.27
C ARG A 212 -3.01 2.01 -12.62
N HIS A 213 -2.36 0.86 -12.66
CA HIS A 213 -0.98 0.67 -12.26
C HIS A 213 -0.36 -0.52 -13.00
N GLY A 214 0.98 -0.52 -13.09
CA GLY A 214 1.77 -1.65 -13.55
C GLY A 214 1.66 -2.87 -12.64
N LYS A 215 2.19 -4.04 -13.04
CA LYS A 215 2.19 -5.22 -12.15
C LYS A 215 3.12 -4.96 -10.97
N ILE A 216 2.71 -5.37 -9.77
CA ILE A 216 3.51 -5.20 -8.55
C ILE A 216 3.66 -6.55 -7.87
N THR A 217 4.89 -6.91 -7.50
CA THR A 217 5.19 -8.14 -6.76
C THR A 217 6.22 -7.87 -5.67
N ILE A 218 6.04 -8.46 -4.49
CA ILE A 218 7.05 -8.46 -3.43
C ILE A 218 7.52 -9.89 -3.19
N LYS A 219 8.83 -10.08 -3.02
CA LYS A 219 9.46 -11.38 -2.79
C LYS A 219 10.21 -11.38 -1.46
N TYR A 220 10.04 -12.46 -0.72
CA TYR A 220 10.90 -12.78 0.41
C TYR A 220 12.18 -13.44 -0.10
N GLY A 221 13.35 -12.89 0.22
CA GLY A 221 14.62 -13.50 -0.16
C GLY A 221 15.83 -12.59 0.02
N ASP A 222 17.01 -13.20 -0.10
CA ASP A 222 18.29 -12.52 -0.12
C ASP A 222 18.75 -12.33 -1.57
N VAL A 223 18.96 -11.09 -1.99
CA VAL A 223 19.37 -10.76 -3.37
C VAL A 223 20.73 -11.35 -3.75
N THR A 224 21.56 -11.73 -2.78
CA THR A 224 22.86 -12.36 -3.03
C THR A 224 22.74 -13.81 -3.49
N GLU A 225 21.63 -14.48 -3.19
CA GLU A 225 21.35 -15.85 -3.64
C GLU A 225 21.11 -15.89 -5.16
N GLU A 226 21.74 -16.84 -5.84
CA GLU A 226 21.73 -16.95 -7.31
C GLU A 226 20.32 -17.07 -7.90
N ASP A 227 19.41 -17.76 -7.19
CA ASP A 227 18.00 -17.91 -7.58
C ASP A 227 17.25 -16.57 -7.69
N ASN A 228 17.77 -15.51 -7.06
CA ASN A 228 17.19 -14.17 -7.08
C ASN A 228 17.83 -13.25 -8.14
N HIS A 229 18.97 -13.62 -8.74
CA HIS A 229 19.70 -12.77 -9.69
C HIS A 229 18.92 -12.50 -10.98
N SER A 230 18.08 -13.44 -11.40
CA SER A 230 17.24 -13.29 -12.61
C SER A 230 16.29 -12.09 -12.52
N MET A 231 15.83 -11.73 -11.31
CA MET A 231 14.95 -10.59 -11.12
C MET A 231 15.69 -9.26 -11.28
N VAL A 232 16.94 -9.22 -10.83
CA VAL A 232 17.83 -8.05 -11.00
C VAL A 232 18.24 -7.90 -12.46
N THR A 233 18.76 -8.96 -13.07
CA THR A 233 19.30 -8.94 -14.44
C THR A 233 18.25 -8.73 -15.54
N ASN A 234 16.98 -9.06 -15.26
CA ASN A 234 15.85 -8.78 -16.16
C ASN A 234 15.19 -7.42 -15.91
N SER A 235 15.72 -6.59 -15.01
CA SER A 235 15.19 -5.24 -14.75
C SER A 235 15.87 -4.19 -15.63
N THR A 236 15.12 -3.17 -16.04
CA THR A 236 15.63 -2.01 -16.79
C THR A 236 15.91 -0.82 -15.88
N PHE A 237 15.31 -0.81 -14.69
CA PHE A 237 15.57 0.18 -13.65
C PHE A 237 15.74 -0.53 -12.29
N ILE A 238 16.93 -0.39 -11.70
CA ILE A 238 17.30 -0.99 -10.42
C ILE A 238 17.47 0.13 -9.39
N PHE A 239 16.79 0.02 -8.26
CA PHE A 239 17.04 0.84 -7.09
C PHE A 239 17.60 -0.03 -5.97
N ALA A 240 18.74 0.40 -5.39
CA ALA A 240 19.34 -0.27 -4.25
C ALA A 240 19.84 0.78 -3.24
N ASN A 241 19.22 0.83 -2.05
CA ASN A 241 19.64 1.79 -1.04
C ASN A 241 21.00 1.42 -0.41
N ASN A 242 22.08 1.92 -1.02
CA ASN A 242 23.48 1.61 -0.68
C ASN A 242 23.92 1.92 0.76
N ILE A 243 23.12 2.65 1.56
CA ILE A 243 23.41 2.84 2.99
C ILE A 243 23.23 1.54 3.78
N ALA A 244 22.23 0.74 3.43
CA ALA A 244 21.95 -0.54 4.07
C ALA A 244 22.87 -1.68 3.57
N PHE A 245 23.51 -1.49 2.41
CA PHE A 245 24.24 -2.53 1.68
C PHE A 245 25.77 -2.33 1.62
N ARG A 246 26.36 -1.51 2.49
CA ARG A 246 27.82 -1.25 2.47
C ARG A 246 28.66 -2.54 2.42
N ASP A 247 28.23 -3.58 3.14
CA ASP A 247 28.91 -4.87 3.20
C ASP A 247 28.55 -5.81 2.02
N LEU A 248 27.49 -5.51 1.27
CA LEU A 248 27.02 -6.27 0.10
C LEU A 248 27.48 -5.69 -1.24
N ASN A 249 28.13 -4.53 -1.25
CA ASN A 249 28.50 -3.80 -2.47
C ASN A 249 29.27 -4.65 -3.49
N GLU A 250 30.23 -5.47 -3.08
CA GLU A 250 30.99 -6.31 -4.02
C GLU A 250 30.13 -7.41 -4.66
N HIS A 251 29.19 -8.00 -3.92
CA HIS A 251 28.25 -8.97 -4.47
C HIS A 251 27.28 -8.30 -5.44
N LEU A 252 26.70 -7.16 -5.07
CA LEU A 252 25.80 -6.39 -5.93
C LEU A 252 26.48 -5.98 -7.24
N LYS A 253 27.74 -5.49 -7.17
CA LYS A 253 28.53 -5.18 -8.37
C LYS A 253 28.66 -6.38 -9.31
N SER A 254 28.91 -7.57 -8.78
CA SER A 254 29.03 -8.80 -9.60
C SER A 254 27.72 -9.18 -10.30
N ILE A 255 26.57 -8.89 -9.68
CA ILE A 255 25.24 -9.09 -10.27
C ILE A 255 24.97 -8.01 -11.33
N PHE A 256 25.30 -6.76 -11.04
CA PHE A 256 25.10 -5.62 -11.93
C PHE A 256 25.92 -5.71 -13.22
N GLN A 257 27.10 -6.34 -13.18
CA GLN A 257 27.90 -6.66 -14.38
C GLN A 257 27.18 -7.59 -15.37
N LYS A 258 26.15 -8.33 -14.92
CA LYS A 258 25.35 -9.22 -15.77
C LYS A 258 24.09 -8.54 -16.33
N CYS A 259 23.83 -7.28 -15.97
CA CYS A 259 22.67 -6.52 -16.46
C CYS A 259 22.90 -6.01 -17.90
N GLN A 260 21.81 -5.66 -18.59
CA GLN A 260 21.90 -5.08 -19.93
C GLN A 260 22.58 -3.69 -19.87
N GLU A 261 23.32 -3.31 -20.90
CA GLU A 261 24.03 -2.01 -20.95
C GLU A 261 23.08 -0.81 -20.80
N SER A 262 21.82 -0.94 -21.21
CA SER A 262 20.79 0.10 -21.09
C SER A 262 20.12 0.17 -19.72
N THR A 263 20.56 -0.61 -18.74
CA THR A 263 19.94 -0.65 -17.41
C THR A 263 20.30 0.60 -16.61
N HIS A 264 19.29 1.29 -16.07
CA HIS A 264 19.47 2.39 -15.15
C HIS A 264 19.62 1.86 -13.72
N MET A 265 20.57 2.40 -12.95
CA MET A 265 20.84 1.99 -11.57
C MET A 265 20.95 3.23 -10.68
N GLU A 266 20.17 3.25 -9.59
CA GLU A 266 20.13 4.32 -8.57
C GLU A 266 20.40 3.76 -7.17
#